data_AF-A0A349GY36-F1
#
_entry.id   AF-A0A349GY36-F1
#
_cell.length_a   1.000
_cell.length_b   1.000
_cell.length_c   1.000
_cell.angle_alpha   90.00
_cell.angle_beta   90.00
_cell.angle_gamma   90.00
#
_symmetry.space_group_name_H-M   'P 1'
#
loop_
_entity.id
_entity.type
_entity.pdbx_description
1 polymer ?
#
loop_
_entity_poly.entity_id
_entity_poly.type
_entity_poly.pdbx_seq_one_letter_code
_entity_poly.pdbx_strand_id
1 'polypeptide(L)'
;MRVARQSTQRWPPNASSWKPSKQRKSIIQRAVTRGISEGVKLESTGNAWMAQIPRGWKVVCLKRIAEIQGGLTLGKQYEGPLIERPYLRVGNVQDGHLDLADVSLIELPASVAKGVELRPGDVLMTEGGDLDKLGRGYLWKGEIPGCLHQNHIFAVRCFLHKLKPMFLAYLTASKYGRDYFEATGKKTTNLACTNATKVGEFPIPLPRLTEQEAICAYLEGKLSEVKGIVSSIEYQIATLTAYRKSLIHECVTGQRRVTEADINRVKTHG
;
A
#
# COMPACT_ATOMS: atom_id res chain seq x y z
N MET A 1 -53.99 -10.04 6.97
CA MET A 1 -52.95 -9.57 6.03
C MET A 1 -52.21 -8.38 6.62
N ARG A 2 -51.01 -8.60 7.18
CA ARG A 2 -49.96 -7.58 7.39
C ARG A 2 -48.70 -8.34 7.80
N VAL A 3 -47.81 -8.54 6.83
CA VAL A 3 -46.53 -9.23 7.02
C VAL A 3 -45.54 -8.20 7.56
N ALA A 4 -45.09 -8.38 8.80
CA ALA A 4 -44.02 -7.58 9.39
C ALA A 4 -42.68 -7.97 8.72
N ARG A 5 -42.10 -7.04 7.97
CA ARG A 5 -40.76 -7.19 7.40
C ARG A 5 -39.74 -7.17 8.53
N GLN A 6 -39.14 -8.32 8.82
CA GLN A 6 -37.93 -8.41 9.64
C GLN A 6 -36.81 -7.62 8.95
N SER A 7 -36.25 -6.66 9.67
CA SER A 7 -35.05 -5.93 9.26
C SER A 7 -33.87 -6.90 9.25
N THR A 8 -33.53 -7.40 8.05
CA THR A 8 -32.28 -8.10 7.83
C THR A 8 -31.14 -7.10 7.95
N GLN A 9 -30.50 -7.09 9.11
CA GLN A 9 -29.25 -6.37 9.34
C GLN A 9 -28.20 -6.99 8.40
N ARG A 10 -28.00 -6.37 7.25
CA ARG A 10 -26.98 -6.75 6.27
C ARG A 10 -25.62 -6.68 6.93
N TRP A 11 -25.02 -7.84 7.18
CA TRP A 11 -23.61 -7.97 7.51
C TRP A 11 -22.81 -7.44 6.29
N PRO A 12 -21.78 -6.59 6.48
CA PRO A 12 -21.01 -6.11 5.34
C PRO A 12 -20.31 -7.31 4.66
N PRO A 13 -20.30 -7.36 3.31
CA PRO A 13 -19.63 -8.41 2.58
C PRO A 13 -18.11 -8.23 2.68
N ASN A 14 -17.41 -9.35 2.91
CA ASN A 14 -15.98 -9.58 2.69
C ASN A 14 -15.04 -8.42 3.07
N ALA A 15 -14.59 -8.41 4.32
CA ALA A 15 -13.46 -7.62 4.77
C ALA A 15 -12.13 -8.19 4.23
N SER A 16 -11.89 -8.03 2.94
CA SER A 16 -10.55 -8.07 2.33
C SER A 16 -9.94 -6.65 2.25
N SER A 17 -10.53 -5.67 2.94
CA SER A 17 -9.97 -4.32 3.00
C SER A 17 -9.02 -4.23 4.18
N TRP A 18 -7.76 -4.59 3.93
CA TRP A 18 -6.67 -4.27 4.84
C TRP A 18 -6.65 -2.75 5.06
N LYS A 19 -7.25 -2.28 6.16
CA LYS A 19 -7.08 -0.90 6.62
C LYS A 19 -5.76 -0.84 7.38
N PRO A 20 -4.81 0.04 7.02
CA PRO A 20 -3.59 0.19 7.77
C PRO A 20 -3.92 0.48 9.24
N SER A 21 -3.45 -0.36 10.16
CA SER A 21 -3.61 -0.07 11.59
C SER A 21 -2.94 1.28 11.90
N LYS A 22 -3.55 2.09 12.78
CA LYS A 22 -2.99 3.38 13.23
C LYS A 22 -1.54 3.21 13.70
N GLN A 23 -1.24 2.06 14.31
CA GLN A 23 0.08 1.66 14.77
C GLN A 23 1.09 1.48 13.64
N ARG A 24 0.75 0.77 12.54
CA ARG A 24 1.64 0.62 11.38
C ARG A 24 2.07 1.97 10.82
N LYS A 25 1.11 2.87 10.58
CA LYS A 25 1.38 4.21 10.03
C LYS A 25 2.30 5.02 10.94
N SER A 26 2.10 4.93 12.26
CA SER A 26 2.92 5.63 13.25
C SER A 26 4.36 5.09 13.29
N ILE A 27 4.55 3.76 13.24
CA ILE A 27 5.88 3.13 13.24
C ILE A 27 6.65 3.54 11.99
N ILE A 28 6.04 3.41 10.81
CA ILE A 28 6.65 3.81 9.54
C ILE A 28 7.01 5.29 9.57
N GLN A 29 6.05 6.15 9.93
CA GLN A 29 6.24 7.60 10.02
C GLN A 29 7.46 7.97 10.87
N ARG A 30 7.55 7.43 12.10
CA ARG A 30 8.65 7.74 13.00
C ARG A 30 9.98 7.29 12.39
N ALA A 31 10.06 6.06 11.90
CA ALA A 31 11.31 5.50 11.39
C ALA A 31 11.84 6.28 10.17
N VAL A 32 10.98 6.63 9.22
CA VAL A 32 11.41 7.29 7.97
C VAL A 32 11.60 8.81 8.09
N THR A 33 11.08 9.44 9.16
CA THR A 33 11.25 10.90 9.37
C THR A 33 12.17 11.26 10.52
N ARG A 34 12.40 10.35 11.47
CA ARG A 34 13.19 10.59 12.68
C ARG A 34 14.23 9.50 12.99
N GLY A 35 14.31 8.44 12.18
CA GLY A 35 15.16 7.28 12.43
C GLY A 35 14.61 6.34 13.51
N ILE A 36 15.40 5.33 13.83
CA ILE A 36 15.03 4.27 14.79
C ILE A 36 15.55 4.52 16.22
N SER A 37 16.54 5.39 16.39
CA SER A 37 17.17 5.66 17.68
C SER A 37 16.27 6.47 18.61
N GLU A 38 16.42 6.28 19.92
CA GLU A 38 15.75 7.13 20.91
C GLU A 38 16.53 8.43 21.14
N GLY A 39 15.81 9.51 21.52
CA GLY A 39 16.45 10.79 21.85
C GLY A 39 17.15 11.51 20.68
N VAL A 40 16.76 11.24 19.43
CA VAL A 40 17.35 11.87 18.24
C VAL A 40 17.26 13.40 18.34
N LYS A 41 18.41 14.07 18.25
CA LYS A 41 18.47 15.53 18.16
C LYS A 41 17.97 15.98 16.79
N LEU A 42 16.95 16.84 16.79
CA LEU A 42 16.37 17.39 15.58
C LEU A 42 16.97 18.76 15.27
N GLU A 43 17.11 19.05 13.98
CA GLU A 43 17.58 20.32 13.44
C GLU A 43 16.53 20.91 12.51
N SER A 44 16.38 22.23 12.56
CA SER A 44 15.47 22.95 11.67
C SER A 44 16.04 22.96 10.25
N THR A 45 15.19 22.74 9.25
CA THR A 45 15.61 22.68 7.85
C THR A 45 15.21 23.92 7.05
N GLY A 46 14.31 24.75 7.58
CA GLY A 46 13.64 25.81 6.83
C GLY A 46 12.71 25.32 5.70
N ASN A 47 12.51 24.01 5.56
CA ASN A 47 11.63 23.42 4.56
C ASN A 47 10.17 23.35 5.06
N ALA A 48 9.22 23.81 4.26
CA ALA A 48 7.80 23.85 4.63
C ALA A 48 7.18 22.47 4.91
N TRP A 49 7.69 21.41 4.27
CA TRP A 49 7.16 20.05 4.43
C TRP A 49 7.82 19.30 5.59
N MET A 50 9.09 19.56 5.83
CA MET A 50 9.85 18.94 6.92
C MET A 50 10.59 19.99 7.72
N ALA A 51 9.87 20.68 8.60
CA ALA A 51 10.45 21.73 9.42
C ALA A 51 11.65 21.23 10.24
N GLN A 52 11.64 19.97 10.67
CA GLN A 52 12.68 19.36 11.49
C GLN A 52 13.07 17.97 10.99
N ILE A 53 14.37 17.66 11.01
CA ILE A 53 14.92 16.33 10.68
C ILE A 53 16.02 15.95 11.67
N PRO A 54 16.39 14.66 11.78
CA PRO A 54 17.56 14.22 12.53
C PRO A 54 18.83 14.95 12.10
N ARG A 55 19.66 15.32 13.07
CA ARG A 55 21.00 15.85 12.82
C ARG A 55 21.78 14.94 11.87
N GLY A 56 22.38 15.53 10.83
CA GLY A 56 23.17 14.82 9.83
C GLY A 56 22.37 14.28 8.64
N TRP A 57 21.03 14.32 8.68
CA TRP A 57 20.20 14.07 7.51
C TRP A 57 20.16 15.31 6.61
N LYS A 58 19.76 15.11 5.35
CA LYS A 58 19.55 16.20 4.39
C LYS A 58 18.16 16.10 3.80
N VAL A 59 17.56 17.24 3.44
CA VAL A 59 16.32 17.25 2.64
C VAL A 59 16.70 17.38 1.17
N VAL A 60 16.32 16.41 0.34
CA VAL A 60 16.64 16.39 -1.08
C VAL A 60 15.38 16.10 -1.90
N CYS A 61 15.14 16.86 -2.97
CA CYS A 61 14.04 16.55 -3.89
C CYS A 61 14.29 15.22 -4.61
N LEU A 62 13.25 14.39 -4.74
CA LEU A 62 13.32 13.06 -5.34
C LEU A 62 13.97 13.07 -6.74
N LYS A 63 13.67 14.07 -7.58
CA LYS A 63 14.25 14.23 -8.93
C LYS A 63 15.78 14.32 -8.98
N ARG A 64 16.45 14.58 -7.85
CA ARG A 64 17.93 14.63 -7.76
C ARG A 64 18.55 13.28 -7.44
N ILE A 65 17.74 12.30 -7.04
CA ILE A 65 18.18 11.00 -6.50
C ILE A 65 17.40 9.81 -7.09
N ALA A 66 16.52 10.06 -8.07
CA ALA A 66 15.78 9.06 -8.80
C ALA A 66 15.34 9.59 -10.18
N GLU A 67 15.09 8.67 -11.10
CA GLU A 67 14.41 8.92 -12.37
C GLU A 67 12.94 8.50 -12.27
N ILE A 68 12.06 9.22 -12.97
CA ILE A 68 10.62 8.94 -12.97
C ILE A 68 10.21 8.57 -14.40
N GLN A 69 9.72 7.36 -14.57
CA GLN A 69 9.22 6.84 -15.84
C GLN A 69 7.68 6.83 -15.81
N GLY A 70 7.05 7.45 -16.81
CA GLY A 70 5.62 7.36 -17.04
C GLY A 70 5.25 6.04 -17.72
N GLY A 71 3.99 5.62 -17.58
CA GLY A 71 3.50 4.40 -18.19
C GLY A 71 2.90 4.57 -19.59
N LEU A 72 2.40 3.47 -20.12
CA LEU A 72 1.78 3.40 -21.44
C LEU A 72 0.30 3.84 -21.40
N THR A 73 -0.10 4.65 -22.38
CA THR A 73 -1.51 4.95 -22.65
C THR A 73 -2.05 3.97 -23.69
N LEU A 74 -3.16 3.29 -23.38
CA LEU A 74 -3.84 2.39 -24.31
C LEU A 74 -4.66 3.17 -25.35
N GLY A 75 -4.99 2.50 -26.47
CA GLY A 75 -5.84 3.06 -27.54
C GLY A 75 -5.09 3.48 -28.81
N LYS A 76 -3.75 3.44 -28.79
CA LYS A 76 -2.94 3.59 -30.00
C LYS A 76 -2.94 2.28 -30.79
N GLN A 77 -3.25 2.35 -32.08
CA GLN A 77 -3.05 1.24 -33.01
C GLN A 77 -1.58 1.23 -33.46
N TYR A 78 -0.99 0.03 -33.50
CA TYR A 78 0.38 -0.17 -33.92
C TYR A 78 0.40 -1.01 -35.19
N GLU A 79 1.26 -0.63 -36.13
CA GLU A 79 1.55 -1.41 -37.33
C GLU A 79 2.84 -2.21 -37.13
N GLY A 80 2.97 -3.33 -37.84
CA GLY A 80 4.17 -4.18 -37.81
C GLY A 80 4.13 -5.28 -36.74
N PRO A 81 5.29 -5.92 -36.47
CA PRO A 81 5.35 -7.05 -35.56
C PRO A 81 5.10 -6.61 -34.11
N LEU A 82 4.09 -7.21 -33.50
CA LEU A 82 3.73 -6.99 -32.11
C LEU A 82 4.29 -8.11 -31.24
N ILE A 83 4.62 -7.76 -30.00
CA ILE A 83 4.95 -8.70 -28.95
C ILE A 83 3.93 -8.59 -27.82
N GLU A 84 3.59 -9.72 -27.23
CA GLU A 84 2.74 -9.76 -26.05
C GLU A 84 3.56 -9.49 -24.78
N ARG A 85 3.04 -8.63 -23.91
CA ARG A 85 3.65 -8.29 -22.62
C ARG A 85 2.62 -8.17 -21.48
N PRO A 86 2.98 -8.54 -20.24
CA PRO A 86 2.15 -8.31 -19.07
C PRO A 86 2.09 -6.81 -18.74
N TYR A 87 0.95 -6.38 -18.21
CA TYR A 87 0.61 -4.96 -18.05
C TYR A 87 -0.12 -4.69 -16.72
N LEU A 88 0.53 -3.93 -15.85
CA LEU A 88 -0.03 -3.50 -14.57
C LEU A 88 -0.98 -2.31 -14.75
N ARG A 89 -2.15 -2.44 -14.13
CA ARG A 89 -3.17 -1.41 -13.98
C ARG A 89 -3.12 -0.83 -12.58
N VAL A 90 -3.75 0.33 -12.36
CA VAL A 90 -3.81 0.97 -11.03
C VAL A 90 -4.34 0.00 -9.95
N GLY A 91 -5.25 -0.92 -10.30
CA GLY A 91 -5.77 -1.94 -9.40
C GLY A 91 -4.74 -2.97 -8.91
N ASN A 92 -3.60 -3.12 -9.59
CA ASN A 92 -2.52 -4.01 -9.16
C ASN A 92 -1.60 -3.37 -8.11
N VAL A 93 -1.61 -2.04 -7.98
CA VAL A 93 -0.71 -1.32 -7.06
C VAL A 93 -1.46 -0.96 -5.78
N GLN A 94 -1.24 -1.76 -4.73
CA GLN A 94 -1.89 -1.60 -3.43
C GLN A 94 -0.99 -0.90 -2.41
N ASP A 95 -1.54 -0.57 -1.24
CA ASP A 95 -0.77 0.03 -0.15
C ASP A 95 0.16 -1.01 0.51
N GLY A 96 1.43 -0.99 0.11
CA GLY A 96 2.47 -1.85 0.68
C GLY A 96 2.51 -3.28 0.14
N HIS A 97 1.83 -3.58 -0.97
CA HIS A 97 2.00 -4.82 -1.73
C HIS A 97 1.51 -4.61 -3.18
N LEU A 98 1.81 -5.58 -4.05
CA LEU A 98 1.28 -5.65 -5.40
C LEU A 98 0.32 -6.83 -5.50
N ASP A 99 -0.87 -6.59 -6.06
CA ASP A 99 -1.82 -7.64 -6.39
C ASP A 99 -1.57 -8.09 -7.83
N LEU A 100 -0.98 -9.28 -7.96
CA LEU A 100 -0.58 -9.88 -9.23
C LEU A 100 -1.47 -11.08 -9.60
N ALA A 101 -2.60 -11.27 -8.93
CA ALA A 101 -3.51 -12.39 -9.22
C ALA A 101 -4.17 -12.26 -10.60
N ASP A 102 -4.43 -11.02 -11.04
CA ASP A 102 -4.98 -10.70 -12.36
C ASP A 102 -4.15 -9.59 -13.04
N VAL A 103 -3.27 -9.98 -13.95
CA VAL A 103 -2.44 -9.08 -14.76
C VAL A 103 -2.88 -9.19 -16.22
N SER A 104 -3.19 -8.04 -16.85
CA SER A 104 -3.58 -8.04 -18.26
C SER A 104 -2.39 -8.29 -19.16
N LEU A 105 -2.65 -8.83 -20.34
CA LEU A 105 -1.70 -8.90 -21.43
C LEU A 105 -2.07 -7.84 -22.48
N ILE A 106 -1.06 -7.24 -23.10
CA ILE A 106 -1.22 -6.29 -24.20
C ILE A 106 -0.21 -6.59 -25.30
N GLU A 107 -0.56 -6.21 -26.53
CA GLU A 107 0.30 -6.35 -27.69
C GLU A 107 0.78 -4.98 -28.17
N LEU A 108 2.09 -4.85 -28.37
CA LEU A 108 2.73 -3.61 -28.81
C LEU A 108 4.10 -3.88 -29.44
N PRO A 109 4.66 -2.95 -30.23
CA PRO A 109 6.00 -3.08 -30.77
C PRO A 109 7.06 -3.14 -29.66
N ALA A 110 8.10 -3.93 -29.88
CA ALA A 110 9.21 -4.09 -28.92
C ALA A 110 9.90 -2.77 -28.54
N SER A 111 9.97 -1.82 -29.49
CA SER A 111 10.53 -0.48 -29.25
C SER A 111 9.71 0.34 -28.24
N VAL A 112 8.39 0.20 -28.26
CA VAL A 112 7.48 0.87 -27.31
C VAL A 112 7.56 0.21 -25.96
N ALA A 113 7.53 -1.14 -25.91
CA ALA A 113 7.66 -1.91 -24.67
C ALA A 113 8.92 -1.52 -23.89
N LYS A 114 10.07 -1.42 -24.57
CA LYS A 114 11.36 -1.05 -23.95
C LYS A 114 11.35 0.29 -23.20
N GLY A 115 10.49 1.24 -23.61
CA GLY A 115 10.38 2.56 -22.98
C GLY A 115 9.57 2.60 -21.69
N VAL A 116 8.73 1.59 -21.45
CA VAL A 116 7.78 1.53 -20.32
C VAL A 116 7.90 0.23 -19.52
N GLU A 117 8.94 -0.55 -19.78
CA GLU A 117 9.23 -1.79 -19.06
C GLU A 117 9.74 -1.51 -17.65
N LEU A 118 9.21 -2.26 -16.69
CA LEU A 118 9.60 -2.20 -15.30
C LEU A 118 10.93 -2.91 -15.06
N ARG A 119 11.76 -2.34 -14.20
CA ARG A 119 13.02 -2.93 -13.78
C ARG A 119 12.98 -3.29 -12.30
N PRO A 120 13.58 -4.43 -11.89
CA PRO A 120 13.74 -4.73 -10.48
C PRO A 120 14.39 -3.55 -9.75
N GLY A 121 13.78 -3.11 -8.65
CA GLY A 121 14.19 -1.90 -7.93
C GLY A 121 13.34 -0.66 -8.20
N ASP A 122 12.44 -0.69 -9.19
CA ASP A 122 11.52 0.41 -9.44
C ASP A 122 10.46 0.48 -8.33
N VAL A 123 10.24 1.68 -7.78
CA VAL A 123 9.15 1.94 -6.84
C VAL A 123 7.95 2.42 -7.62
N LEU A 124 6.89 1.62 -7.65
CA LEU A 124 5.66 1.97 -8.34
C LEU A 124 4.90 3.03 -7.53
N MET A 125 4.32 4.03 -8.19
CA MET A 125 3.52 5.06 -7.55
C MET A 125 2.29 5.40 -8.40
N THR A 126 1.10 5.34 -7.80
CA THR A 126 -0.15 5.70 -8.48
C THR A 126 -0.28 7.21 -8.68
N GLU A 127 -0.55 7.61 -9.92
CA GLU A 127 -0.75 9.02 -10.33
C GLU A 127 -2.12 9.54 -9.90
N GLY A 128 -3.16 8.70 -9.92
CA GLY A 128 -4.53 9.16 -9.70
C GLY A 128 -5.52 8.06 -9.38
N GLY A 129 -6.71 8.49 -8.97
CA GLY A 129 -7.82 7.65 -8.50
C GLY A 129 -8.58 8.37 -7.40
N ASP A 130 -9.13 7.61 -6.46
CA ASP A 130 -9.64 8.16 -5.21
C ASP A 130 -8.50 8.84 -4.42
N LEU A 131 -8.82 9.85 -3.62
CA LEU A 131 -7.86 10.59 -2.81
C LEU A 131 -7.02 9.67 -1.89
N ASP A 132 -7.61 8.56 -1.43
CA ASP A 132 -6.95 7.56 -0.62
C ASP A 132 -5.95 6.69 -1.41
N LYS A 133 -6.04 6.65 -2.75
CA LYS A 133 -5.16 5.88 -3.64
C LYS A 133 -3.93 6.64 -4.10
N LEU A 134 -3.92 7.96 -3.97
CA LEU A 134 -2.83 8.81 -4.45
C LEU A 134 -1.49 8.53 -3.76
N GLY A 135 -0.42 8.33 -4.54
CA GLY A 135 0.92 8.06 -4.02
C GLY A 135 1.06 6.70 -3.31
N ARG A 136 0.09 5.78 -3.45
CA ARG A 136 0.27 4.39 -3.06
C ARG A 136 1.33 3.77 -3.95
N GLY A 137 2.11 2.88 -3.36
CA GLY A 137 3.23 2.30 -4.06
C GLY A 137 3.84 1.13 -3.32
N TYR A 138 4.58 0.34 -4.10
CA TYR A 138 5.41 -0.72 -3.57
C TYR A 138 6.60 -0.97 -4.48
N LEU A 139 7.59 -1.69 -3.96
CA LEU A 139 8.77 -2.08 -4.71
C LEU A 139 8.41 -3.16 -5.72
N TRP A 140 8.76 -2.95 -6.99
CA TRP A 140 8.83 -3.98 -8.00
C TRP A 140 10.12 -4.79 -7.84
N LYS A 141 10.00 -6.09 -7.58
CA LYS A 141 11.14 -7.00 -7.38
C LYS A 141 11.48 -7.79 -8.64
N GLY A 142 10.73 -7.59 -9.73
CA GLY A 142 10.89 -8.37 -10.95
C GLY A 142 10.03 -9.63 -10.96
N GLU A 143 8.87 -9.57 -10.31
CA GLU A 143 7.94 -10.69 -10.16
C GLU A 143 7.49 -11.25 -11.50
N ILE A 144 7.34 -10.40 -12.53
CA ILE A 144 6.93 -10.79 -13.87
C ILE A 144 7.93 -10.21 -14.91
N PRO A 145 8.65 -11.05 -15.66
CA PRO A 145 9.56 -10.57 -16.71
C PRO A 145 8.84 -9.76 -17.80
N GLY A 146 9.46 -8.67 -18.27
CA GLY A 146 8.90 -7.86 -19.35
C GLY A 146 7.65 -7.06 -18.98
N CYS A 147 7.33 -6.93 -17.69
CA CYS A 147 6.10 -6.28 -17.26
C CYS A 147 6.12 -4.78 -17.51
N LEU A 148 5.04 -4.29 -18.08
CA LEU A 148 4.78 -2.89 -18.40
C LEU A 148 3.79 -2.31 -17.39
N HIS A 149 3.61 -1.00 -17.41
CA HIS A 149 2.69 -0.32 -16.51
C HIS A 149 1.84 0.74 -17.21
N GLN A 150 0.64 0.96 -16.69
CA GLN A 150 -0.30 1.98 -17.16
C GLN A 150 0.21 3.40 -16.94
N ASN A 151 -0.22 4.34 -17.79
CA ASN A 151 0.07 5.78 -17.69
C ASN A 151 -0.20 6.38 -16.29
N HIS A 152 -1.17 5.85 -15.55
CA HIS A 152 -1.50 6.25 -14.18
C HIS A 152 -0.65 5.59 -13.08
N ILE A 153 0.43 4.91 -13.46
CA ILE A 153 1.45 4.38 -12.57
C ILE A 153 2.78 4.94 -13.02
N PHE A 154 3.49 5.61 -12.11
CA PHE A 154 4.88 5.97 -12.30
C PHE A 154 5.79 4.85 -11.79
N ALA A 155 6.87 4.58 -12.52
CA ALA A 155 7.98 3.78 -12.04
C ALA A 155 9.12 4.72 -11.61
N VAL A 156 9.40 4.77 -10.31
CA VAL A 156 10.46 5.61 -9.75
C VAL A 156 11.72 4.78 -9.53
N ARG A 157 12.75 5.05 -10.34
CA ARG A 157 14.02 4.33 -10.34
C ARG A 157 15.05 5.07 -9.51
N CYS A 158 15.34 4.54 -8.32
CA CYS A 158 16.25 5.18 -7.39
C CYS A 158 17.71 5.06 -7.82
N PHE A 159 18.50 6.12 -7.62
CA PHE A 159 19.96 6.03 -7.71
C PHE A 159 20.49 5.30 -6.48
N LEU A 160 20.80 4.01 -6.63
CA LEU A 160 21.09 3.09 -5.50
C LEU A 160 22.26 3.53 -4.60
N HIS A 161 23.19 4.32 -5.13
CA HIS A 161 24.29 4.92 -4.37
C HIS A 161 23.86 6.11 -3.49
N LYS A 162 22.59 6.51 -3.52
CA LYS A 162 22.00 7.61 -2.71
C LYS A 162 20.75 7.19 -1.97
N LEU A 163 19.86 6.43 -2.62
CA LEU A 163 18.53 6.12 -2.12
C LEU A 163 18.20 4.64 -2.31
N LYS A 164 17.82 3.98 -1.21
CA LYS A 164 17.31 2.60 -1.26
C LYS A 164 15.82 2.60 -1.68
N PRO A 165 15.42 1.77 -2.67
CA PRO A 165 14.03 1.71 -3.12
C PRO A 165 13.01 1.42 -2.01
N MET A 166 13.31 0.48 -1.10
CA MET A 166 12.42 0.17 0.02
C MET A 166 12.26 1.34 0.99
N PHE A 167 13.30 2.15 1.19
CA PHE A 167 13.20 3.35 2.04
C PHE A 167 12.20 4.35 1.42
N LEU A 168 12.29 4.56 0.10
CA LEU A 168 11.33 5.39 -0.62
C LEU A 168 9.90 4.81 -0.51
N ALA A 169 9.72 3.50 -0.68
CA ALA A 169 8.42 2.86 -0.57
C ALA A 169 7.79 3.04 0.83
N TYR A 170 8.58 2.93 1.91
CA TYR A 170 8.08 3.22 3.25
C TYR A 170 7.78 4.70 3.47
N LEU A 171 8.61 5.59 2.92
CA LEU A 171 8.42 7.02 3.03
C LEU A 171 7.14 7.49 2.31
N THR A 172 6.84 6.98 1.12
CA THR A 172 5.60 7.32 0.40
C THR A 172 4.36 6.76 1.11
N ALA A 173 4.48 5.58 1.73
CA ALA A 173 3.41 4.97 2.54
C ALA A 173 3.20 5.63 3.93
N SER A 174 4.17 6.43 4.40
CA SER A 174 4.10 7.16 5.68
C SER A 174 3.04 8.25 5.67
N LYS A 175 2.64 8.75 6.85
CA LYS A 175 1.73 9.90 6.94
C LYS A 175 2.30 11.12 6.20
N TYR A 176 3.60 11.37 6.32
CA TYR A 176 4.28 12.47 5.65
C TYR A 176 4.15 12.39 4.12
N GLY A 177 4.44 11.23 3.54
CA GLY A 177 4.31 11.03 2.09
C GLY A 177 2.86 11.19 1.63
N ARG A 178 1.93 10.61 2.39
CA ARG A 178 0.48 10.72 2.14
C ARG A 178 0.00 12.16 2.15
N ASP A 179 0.35 12.93 3.19
CA ASP A 179 -0.01 14.34 3.32
C ASP A 179 0.57 15.17 2.17
N TYR A 180 1.82 14.89 1.76
CA TYR A 180 2.46 15.56 0.63
C TYR A 180 1.67 15.40 -0.66
N PHE A 181 1.36 14.16 -1.05
CA PHE A 181 0.65 13.91 -2.29
C PHE A 181 -0.79 14.39 -2.24
N GLU A 182 -1.45 14.31 -1.08
CA GLU A 182 -2.81 14.80 -0.90
C GLU A 182 -2.92 16.33 -1.05
N ALA A 183 -1.97 17.08 -0.51
CA ALA A 183 -1.99 18.55 -0.58
C ALA A 183 -1.40 19.11 -1.88
N THR A 184 -0.54 18.36 -2.58
CA THR A 184 0.04 18.80 -3.86
C THR A 184 -0.70 18.27 -5.09
N GLY A 185 -1.57 17.27 -4.92
CA GLY A 185 -2.41 16.73 -5.98
C GLY A 185 -3.42 17.76 -6.48
N LYS A 186 -3.64 17.80 -7.80
CA LYS A 186 -4.73 18.58 -8.40
C LYS A 186 -6.04 17.86 -8.09
N LYS A 187 -6.97 18.56 -7.43
CA LYS A 187 -8.32 18.08 -7.16
C LYS A 187 -9.27 18.60 -8.24
N THR A 188 -9.85 17.71 -9.03
CA THR A 188 -11.10 17.96 -9.78
C THR A 188 -12.26 17.33 -9.02
N THR A 189 -13.50 17.69 -9.37
CA THR A 189 -14.74 17.41 -8.61
C THR A 189 -14.91 15.98 -8.11
N ASN A 190 -14.29 14.96 -8.75
CA ASN A 190 -14.29 13.56 -8.30
C ASN A 190 -12.93 12.83 -8.42
N LEU A 191 -11.84 13.52 -8.75
CA LEU A 191 -10.54 12.89 -9.01
C LEU A 191 -9.39 13.72 -8.43
N ALA A 192 -8.44 13.05 -7.79
CA ALA A 192 -7.16 13.64 -7.41
C ALA A 192 -6.05 13.04 -8.28
N CYS A 193 -5.28 13.90 -8.94
CA CYS A 193 -4.15 13.48 -9.76
C CYS A 193 -2.87 14.19 -9.30
N THR A 194 -1.79 13.43 -9.15
CA THR A 194 -0.42 13.96 -9.08
C THR A 194 0.17 13.98 -10.50
N ASN A 195 1.39 14.47 -10.66
CA ASN A 195 2.12 14.38 -11.91
C ASN A 195 3.61 14.11 -11.62
N ALA A 196 4.37 13.74 -12.66
CA ALA A 196 5.79 13.44 -12.52
C ALA A 196 6.59 14.59 -11.89
N THR A 197 6.22 15.85 -12.15
CA THR A 197 6.86 17.02 -11.54
C THR A 197 6.68 17.04 -10.02
N LYS A 198 5.45 16.82 -9.53
CA LYS A 198 5.16 16.76 -8.08
C LYS A 198 5.79 15.56 -7.42
N VAL A 199 5.81 14.40 -8.08
CA VAL A 199 6.58 13.25 -7.60
C VAL A 199 8.07 13.60 -7.49
N GLY A 200 8.64 14.27 -8.50
CA GLY A 200 10.04 14.70 -8.48
C GLY A 200 10.37 15.79 -7.45
N GLU A 201 9.41 16.63 -7.09
CA GLU A 201 9.55 17.67 -6.07
C GLU A 201 9.41 17.13 -4.63
N PHE A 202 9.01 15.88 -4.46
CA PHE A 202 8.82 15.27 -3.15
C PHE A 202 10.09 15.40 -2.28
N PRO A 203 10.03 16.10 -1.13
CA PRO A 203 11.20 16.30 -0.29
C PRO A 203 11.50 15.05 0.54
N ILE A 204 12.68 14.48 0.31
CA ILE A 204 13.13 13.24 0.94
C ILE A 204 13.99 13.56 2.17
N PRO A 205 13.61 13.18 3.41
CA PRO A 205 14.54 13.03 4.52
C PRO A 205 15.56 11.96 4.15
N LEU A 206 16.80 12.36 3.87
CA LEU A 206 17.82 11.47 3.35
C LEU A 206 18.90 11.19 4.42
N PRO A 207 18.79 10.05 5.15
CA PRO A 207 19.89 9.52 5.94
C PRO A 207 21.02 8.99 5.06
N ARG A 208 22.14 8.63 5.70
CA ARG A 208 23.20 7.83 5.06
C ARG A 208 22.66 6.45 4.67
N LEU A 209 23.27 5.82 3.65
CA LEU A 209 22.82 4.52 3.15
C LEU A 209 22.73 3.43 4.21
N THR A 210 23.71 3.35 5.11
CA THR A 210 23.73 2.36 6.21
C THR A 210 22.54 2.54 7.16
N GLU A 211 22.12 3.79 7.40
CA GLU A 211 20.97 4.09 8.22
C GLU A 211 19.65 3.84 7.47
N GLN A 212 19.59 4.10 6.15
CA GLN A 212 18.45 3.68 5.33
C GLN A 212 18.24 2.16 5.40
N GLU A 213 19.31 1.37 5.30
CA GLU A 213 19.28 -0.10 5.41
C GLU A 213 18.80 -0.54 6.79
N ALA A 214 19.33 0.06 7.86
CA ALA A 214 18.90 -0.23 9.23
C ALA A 214 17.41 0.09 9.46
N ILE A 215 16.94 1.23 8.94
CA ILE A 215 15.53 1.62 8.99
C ILE A 215 14.67 0.61 8.25
N CYS A 216 15.06 0.21 7.03
CA CYS A 216 14.32 -0.79 6.25
C CYS A 216 14.24 -2.14 6.97
N ALA A 217 15.35 -2.63 7.52
CA ALA A 217 15.38 -3.90 8.25
C ALA A 217 14.50 -3.86 9.51
N TYR A 218 14.57 -2.75 10.27
CA TYR A 218 13.72 -2.54 11.44
C TYR A 218 12.23 -2.54 11.08
N LEU A 219 11.86 -1.83 10.02
CA LEU A 219 10.48 -1.76 9.54
C LEU A 219 9.99 -3.12 9.06
N GLU A 220 10.77 -3.84 8.27
CA GLU A 220 10.41 -5.18 7.81
C GLU A 220 10.10 -6.11 8.99
N GLY A 221 10.97 -6.13 10.02
CA GLY A 221 10.76 -6.92 11.23
C GLY A 221 9.48 -6.54 11.97
N LYS A 222 9.26 -5.24 12.23
CA LYS A 222 8.08 -4.76 12.94
C LYS A 222 6.78 -4.98 12.18
N LEU A 223 6.81 -4.81 10.85
CA LEU A 223 5.64 -5.01 10.01
C LEU A 223 5.30 -6.50 9.87
N SER A 224 6.30 -7.38 9.83
CA SER A 224 6.11 -8.83 9.86
C SER A 224 5.48 -9.29 11.18
N GLU A 225 5.94 -8.77 12.32
CA GLU A 225 5.36 -9.03 13.65
C GLU A 225 3.87 -8.65 13.69
N VAL A 226 3.55 -7.42 13.25
CA VAL A 226 2.16 -6.93 13.18
C VAL A 226 1.32 -7.81 12.25
N LYS A 227 1.86 -8.22 11.10
CA LYS A 227 1.16 -9.09 10.15
C LYS A 227 0.83 -10.45 10.77
N GLY A 228 1.77 -11.06 11.48
CA GLY A 228 1.55 -12.33 12.17
C GLY A 228 0.44 -12.25 13.23
N ILE A 229 0.40 -11.17 14.01
CA ILE A 229 -0.67 -10.93 15.00
C ILE A 229 -2.03 -10.81 14.31
N VAL A 230 -2.12 -10.02 13.24
CA VAL A 230 -3.37 -9.85 12.49
C VAL A 230 -3.86 -11.18 11.93
N SER A 231 -2.99 -11.96 11.29
CA SER A 231 -3.36 -13.27 10.75
C SER A 231 -3.84 -14.25 11.83
N SER A 232 -3.24 -14.22 13.03
CA SER A 232 -3.71 -15.03 14.16
C SER A 232 -5.12 -14.64 14.63
N ILE A 233 -5.39 -13.33 14.72
CA ILE A 233 -6.72 -12.82 15.09
C ILE A 233 -7.77 -13.19 14.04
N GLU A 234 -7.45 -13.03 12.75
CA GLU A 234 -8.35 -13.40 11.65
C GLU A 234 -8.69 -14.89 11.66
N TYR A 235 -7.69 -15.75 11.94
CA TYR A 235 -7.90 -17.17 12.11
C TYR A 235 -8.86 -17.48 13.27
N GLN A 236 -8.65 -16.87 14.45
CA GLN A 236 -9.54 -17.05 15.61
C GLN A 236 -10.97 -16.62 15.30
N ILE A 237 -11.16 -15.49 14.62
CA ILE A 237 -12.49 -15.01 14.20
C ILE A 237 -13.15 -16.01 13.26
N ALA A 238 -12.41 -16.56 12.29
CA ALA A 238 -12.93 -17.55 11.36
C ALA A 238 -13.36 -18.83 12.08
N THR A 239 -12.53 -19.35 12.99
CA THR A 239 -12.83 -20.53 13.81
C THR A 239 -14.07 -20.31 14.69
N LEU A 240 -14.16 -19.19 15.40
CA LEU A 240 -15.32 -18.86 16.25
C LEU A 240 -16.59 -18.70 15.43
N THR A 241 -16.49 -18.12 14.23
CA THR A 241 -17.63 -17.95 13.32
C THR A 241 -18.12 -19.30 12.79
N ALA A 242 -17.19 -20.19 12.40
CA ALA A 242 -17.51 -21.55 11.95
C ALA A 242 -18.13 -22.37 13.09
N TYR A 243 -17.55 -22.32 14.29
CA TYR A 243 -18.07 -22.98 15.48
C TYR A 243 -19.48 -22.48 15.82
N ARG A 244 -19.71 -21.17 15.82
CA ARG A 244 -21.05 -20.59 16.03
C ARG A 244 -22.06 -21.12 15.00
N LYS A 245 -21.68 -21.22 13.72
CA LYS A 245 -22.54 -21.78 12.67
C LYS A 245 -22.85 -23.25 12.93
N SER A 246 -21.85 -24.06 13.30
CA SER A 246 -22.04 -25.47 13.66
C SER A 246 -22.98 -25.62 14.84
N LEU A 247 -22.77 -24.87 15.92
CA LEU A 247 -23.63 -24.89 17.10
C LEU A 247 -25.08 -24.56 16.79
N ILE A 248 -25.33 -23.52 15.99
CA ILE A 248 -26.69 -23.15 15.57
C ILE A 248 -27.30 -24.30 14.75
N HIS A 249 -26.56 -24.85 13.80
CA HIS A 249 -27.00 -25.97 12.98
C HIS A 249 -27.35 -27.20 13.85
N GLU A 250 -26.46 -27.60 14.75
CA GLU A 250 -26.66 -28.74 15.67
C GLU A 250 -27.90 -28.56 16.55
N CYS A 251 -28.11 -27.35 17.09
CA CYS A 251 -29.27 -27.06 17.93
C CYS A 251 -30.59 -27.06 17.12
N VAL A 252 -30.59 -26.49 15.90
CA VAL A 252 -31.81 -26.38 15.07
C VAL A 252 -32.18 -27.71 14.41
N THR A 253 -31.19 -28.55 14.10
CA THR A 253 -31.41 -29.92 13.58
C THR A 253 -31.67 -30.96 14.66
N GLY A 254 -31.64 -30.55 15.94
CA GLY A 254 -31.87 -31.44 17.08
C GLY A 254 -30.71 -32.39 17.40
N GLN A 255 -29.58 -32.25 16.70
CA GLN A 255 -28.34 -33.00 16.98
C GLN A 255 -27.72 -32.61 18.33
N ARG A 256 -28.07 -31.43 18.85
CA ARG A 256 -27.70 -30.96 20.19
C ARG A 256 -28.91 -30.38 20.92
N ARG A 257 -29.12 -30.80 22.17
CA ARG A 257 -30.17 -30.27 23.05
C ARG A 257 -29.62 -29.11 23.87
N VAL A 258 -30.37 -28.01 23.98
CA VAL A 258 -30.02 -26.87 24.83
C VAL A 258 -30.44 -27.18 26.27
N THR A 259 -29.52 -27.06 27.23
CA THR A 259 -29.76 -27.38 28.65
C THR A 259 -29.97 -26.12 29.50
N GLU A 260 -30.54 -26.25 30.70
CA GLU A 260 -30.66 -25.13 31.65
C GLU A 260 -29.30 -24.55 32.07
N ALA A 261 -28.25 -25.38 32.09
CA ALA A 261 -26.88 -24.93 32.35
C ALA A 261 -26.35 -23.99 31.25
N ASP A 262 -26.71 -24.24 29.99
CA ASP A 262 -26.36 -23.35 28.87
C ASP A 262 -27.06 -21.99 29.00
N ILE A 263 -28.32 -21.98 29.45
CA ILE A 263 -29.12 -20.76 29.69
C ILE A 263 -28.53 -19.93 30.84
N ASN A 264 -28.09 -20.57 31.92
CA ASN A 264 -27.51 -19.89 33.08
C ASN A 264 -26.12 -19.29 32.80
N ARG A 265 -25.34 -19.89 31.89
CA ARG A 265 -24.03 -19.33 31.46
C ARG A 265 -24.15 -18.03 30.69
N VAL A 266 -25.21 -17.84 29.91
CA VAL A 266 -25.44 -16.60 29.15
C VAL A 266 -25.87 -15.46 30.08
N LYS A 267 -26.70 -15.75 31.10
CA LYS A 267 -27.17 -14.75 32.08
C LYS A 267 -26.08 -14.18 33.00
N THR A 268 -24.93 -14.85 33.09
CA THR A 268 -23.81 -14.42 33.95
C THR A 268 -22.78 -13.55 33.23
N HIS A 269 -22.84 -13.45 31.89
CA HIS A 269 -21.86 -12.73 31.06
C HIS A 269 -22.49 -11.64 30.15
N GLY A 270 -23.79 -11.37 30.29
CA GLY A 270 -24.50 -10.29 29.60
C GLY A 270 -24.93 -9.22 30.59
#